data_AF-A0A2T0B2U9-F1
#
_entry.id   AF-A0A2T0B2U9-F1
#
_cell.length_a   1.000
_cell.length_b   1.000
_cell.length_c   1.000
_cell.angle_alpha   90.00
_cell.angle_beta   90.00
_cell.angle_gamma   90.00
#
_symmetry.space_group_name_H-M   'P 1'
#
loop_
_entity.id
_entity.type
_entity.pdbx_description
1 polymer ?
#
loop_
_entity_poly.entity_id
_entity_poly.type
_entity_poly.pdbx_seq_one_letter_code
_entity_poly.pdbx_strand_id
1 'polypeptide(L)'
;MEKVLKKLIFTGVLGFITLLSLNSKVYAAAEVSRIEGNNRFETSIAISKNGWGKSDYAVLANGMSSSDALSASPLAAKYNAPIILVNSKQLDTMTTEELNRLGVKKVFIIGGTGVISKDIEDKLHSLNIQTDRYWGHDRFDTAVDVAKRLDDFNEIVITSGFGFADALSIAPIAGKKGIPILLTSKDSLPKVVMDFLQEKTNNNLGSLKTYIIGGSGVVSNTIEKQFPNCERLSGQGRYETNIAVLNRFSEDINFNNIYIANGQDFPDALSGSALAQKNSSGIILSNKIISSTTEKFVKSKLDLVEKINIIGGKGVFLDSNIDDILYTKNGGNSEGNIINLGLVVKDGDWIYHKNTKNGYIFKSKGDENVSAQVNSDDSYYINVVGDWIYYVSNEGYIYKITVDGKDRTKLNNTPVEYMKAEGNYIYYVQGDGIKNYKIYRMNLDGSNEEFIDNTNAVSINVVGDWIYYSDGILGNIYKFNVNDKNDKIKITEDSVGFINVSGDWIYYGNISDGGKIYKIKTDGSERTKVTDDSAGYINVSGDYVYYLNISDNSQLYKVKIDGSERKKIGDEAVALINVAGGWVYYLNYDIEFCRVRTDGTTRQLVK
;
A
#
# COMPACT_ATOMS: atom_id res chain seq x y z
N MET A 1 -30.37 57.35 41.19
CA MET A 1 -30.30 56.62 39.91
C MET A 1 -29.98 55.15 40.22
N GLU A 2 -30.73 54.42 41.03
CA GLU A 2 -32.16 54.08 40.99
C GLU A 2 -32.65 53.45 39.69
N LYS A 3 -32.93 52.14 39.85
CA LYS A 3 -33.95 51.32 39.22
C LYS A 3 -33.67 50.78 37.80
N VAL A 4 -33.54 49.46 37.62
CA VAL A 4 -34.65 48.48 37.62
C VAL A 4 -35.61 48.90 36.49
N LEU A 5 -35.76 48.21 35.34
CA LEU A 5 -36.12 46.81 35.15
C LEU A 5 -37.18 46.80 34.01
N LYS A 6 -37.03 45.86 33.07
CA LYS A 6 -38.11 45.17 32.35
C LYS A 6 -39.03 45.92 31.38
N LYS A 7 -39.16 45.23 30.23
CA LYS A 7 -40.37 44.93 29.45
C LYS A 7 -40.85 46.10 28.56
N LEU A 8 -41.14 45.88 27.28
CA LEU A 8 -41.96 44.80 26.71
C LEU A 8 -41.40 44.35 25.33
N ILE A 9 -41.21 43.04 25.09
CA ILE A 9 -42.14 42.05 24.49
C ILE A 9 -42.26 42.26 22.95
N PHE A 10 -41.64 41.43 22.11
CA PHE A 10 -42.06 40.09 21.62
C PHE A 10 -42.83 40.16 20.29
N THR A 11 -42.10 39.93 19.19
CA THR A 11 -42.53 39.40 17.88
C THR A 11 -41.23 39.05 17.13
N GLY A 12 -40.80 37.82 16.87
CA GLY A 12 -41.50 36.55 16.78
C GLY A 12 -41.52 36.06 15.33
N VAL A 13 -40.37 35.71 14.72
CA VAL A 13 -40.29 34.74 13.63
C VAL A 13 -38.97 33.96 13.72
N LEU A 14 -39.15 32.68 14.04
CA LEU A 14 -38.33 31.51 13.75
C LEU A 14 -37.43 31.66 12.51
N GLY A 15 -36.11 31.63 12.69
CA GLY A 15 -35.14 31.65 11.59
C GLY A 15 -33.93 30.80 11.93
N PHE A 16 -34.07 29.49 11.74
CA PHE A 16 -33.02 28.54 11.35
C PHE A 16 -31.57 28.96 11.68
N ILE A 17 -31.10 28.68 12.91
CA ILE A 17 -29.69 28.36 13.10
C ILE A 17 -29.57 26.90 12.68
N THR A 18 -29.34 26.67 11.39
CA THR A 18 -28.71 25.44 10.94
C THR A 18 -27.37 25.36 11.67
N LEU A 19 -27.31 24.49 12.68
CA LEU A 19 -26.06 23.79 12.95
C LEU A 19 -25.66 23.15 11.62
N LEU A 20 -24.78 23.81 10.88
CA LEU A 20 -23.86 23.11 10.02
C LEU A 20 -22.97 22.32 10.97
N SER A 21 -23.46 21.13 11.35
CA SER A 21 -22.58 20.03 11.70
C SER A 21 -21.67 19.86 10.50
N LEU A 22 -20.50 20.49 10.56
CA LEU A 22 -19.38 20.06 9.75
C LEU A 22 -19.15 18.62 10.21
N ASN A 23 -19.76 17.68 9.49
CA ASN A 23 -19.45 16.27 9.56
C ASN A 23 -17.99 16.16 9.11
N SER A 24 -17.06 16.43 10.02
CA SER A 24 -15.71 15.92 9.90
C SER A 24 -15.89 14.41 9.93
N LYS A 25 -15.86 13.79 8.74
CA LYS A 25 -15.69 12.36 8.64
C LYS A 25 -14.33 12.06 9.28
N VAL A 26 -14.36 11.63 10.54
CA VAL A 26 -13.20 11.01 11.18
C VAL A 26 -13.04 9.68 10.46
N TYR A 27 -12.12 9.64 9.49
CA TYR A 27 -11.81 8.40 8.78
C TYR A 27 -10.93 7.54 9.69
N ALA A 28 -11.44 6.38 10.11
CA ALA A 28 -10.59 5.37 10.72
C ALA A 28 -9.49 4.95 9.74
N ALA A 29 -8.30 4.64 10.25
CA ALA A 29 -7.25 4.02 9.44
C ALA A 29 -7.79 2.71 8.82
N ALA A 30 -7.43 2.44 7.57
CA ALA A 30 -7.90 1.24 6.90
C ALA A 30 -7.38 -0.01 7.63
N GLU A 31 -8.24 -0.98 7.88
CA GLU A 31 -7.87 -2.27 8.46
C GLU A 31 -7.04 -3.05 7.43
N VAL A 32 -5.82 -3.44 7.79
CA VAL A 32 -4.98 -4.29 6.94
C VAL A 32 -5.04 -5.72 7.43
N SER A 33 -5.41 -6.64 6.53
CA SER A 33 -5.45 -8.07 6.80
C SER A 33 -4.66 -8.82 5.74
N ARG A 34 -3.91 -9.85 6.14
CA ARG A 34 -3.20 -10.74 5.22
C ARG A 34 -3.84 -12.13 5.23
N ILE A 35 -4.08 -12.68 4.04
CA ILE A 35 -4.61 -14.02 3.82
C ILE A 35 -3.52 -14.82 3.12
N GLU A 36 -2.83 -15.67 3.88
CA GLU A 36 -1.67 -16.42 3.40
C GLU A 36 -1.66 -17.85 3.97
N GLY A 37 -0.90 -18.72 3.30
CA GLY A 37 -0.42 -19.99 3.83
C GLY A 37 1.06 -20.17 3.47
N ASN A 38 1.68 -21.28 3.87
CA ASN A 38 3.11 -21.50 3.61
C ASN A 38 3.43 -21.69 2.11
N ASN A 39 2.41 -21.97 1.30
CA ASN A 39 2.51 -22.13 -0.15
C ASN A 39 1.16 -21.81 -0.81
N ARG A 40 1.13 -21.79 -2.15
CA ARG A 40 -0.06 -21.50 -2.97
C ARG A 40 -1.30 -22.36 -2.64
N PHE A 41 -1.10 -23.62 -2.27
CA PHE A 41 -2.21 -24.52 -1.95
C PHE A 41 -2.83 -24.10 -0.62
N GLU A 42 -2.00 -23.92 0.42
CA GLU A 42 -2.44 -23.42 1.72
C GLU A 42 -3.05 -22.02 1.65
N THR A 43 -2.49 -21.11 0.84
CA THR A 43 -3.10 -19.79 0.60
C THR A 43 -4.50 -19.92 0.01
N SER A 44 -4.73 -20.83 -0.94
CA SER A 44 -6.08 -21.06 -1.49
C SER A 44 -7.07 -21.60 -0.45
N ILE A 45 -6.61 -22.42 0.50
CA ILE A 45 -7.40 -22.88 1.64
C ILE A 45 -7.69 -21.72 2.61
N ALA A 46 -6.70 -20.87 2.90
CA ALA A 46 -6.89 -19.69 3.75
C ALA A 46 -7.91 -18.71 3.15
N ILE A 47 -7.87 -18.50 1.83
CA ILE A 47 -8.87 -17.72 1.07
C ILE A 47 -10.26 -18.35 1.21
N SER A 48 -10.36 -19.68 1.10
CA SER A 48 -11.63 -20.38 1.27
C SER A 48 -12.21 -20.21 2.67
N LYS A 49 -11.39 -20.34 3.73
CA LYS A 49 -11.79 -20.11 5.11
C LYS A 49 -12.25 -18.68 5.38
N ASN A 50 -11.62 -17.71 4.72
CA ASN A 50 -11.99 -16.30 4.85
C ASN A 50 -13.33 -15.98 4.18
N GLY A 51 -13.59 -16.52 2.99
CA GLY A 51 -14.82 -16.22 2.24
C GLY A 51 -16.01 -17.11 2.53
N TRP A 52 -15.80 -18.35 2.98
CA TRP A 52 -16.86 -19.37 3.02
C TRP A 52 -16.88 -20.15 4.34
N GLY A 53 -17.95 -19.96 5.12
CA GLY A 53 -18.28 -20.86 6.24
C GLY A 53 -18.74 -22.24 5.78
N LYS A 54 -19.51 -22.28 4.67
CA LYS A 54 -19.98 -23.49 3.97
C LYS A 54 -20.07 -23.20 2.46
N SER A 55 -20.02 -24.26 1.66
CA SER A 55 -20.31 -24.21 0.22
C SER A 55 -20.70 -25.60 -0.28
N ASP A 56 -21.83 -25.71 -0.98
CA ASP A 56 -22.22 -26.95 -1.66
C ASP A 56 -21.29 -27.27 -2.86
N TYR A 57 -20.54 -26.26 -3.34
CA TYR A 57 -19.72 -26.32 -4.53
C TYR A 57 -18.27 -25.91 -4.26
N ALA A 58 -17.32 -26.48 -4.99
CA ALA A 58 -15.95 -25.97 -5.09
C ALA A 58 -15.44 -26.10 -6.53
N VAL A 59 -14.54 -25.20 -6.93
CA VAL A 59 -13.83 -25.28 -8.21
C VAL A 59 -12.40 -25.73 -7.94
N LEU A 60 -11.96 -26.83 -8.56
CA LEU A 60 -10.57 -27.28 -8.50
C LEU A 60 -9.81 -26.81 -9.73
N ALA A 61 -8.68 -26.15 -9.48
CA ALA A 61 -7.75 -25.70 -10.50
C ALA A 61 -6.32 -26.14 -10.17
N ASN A 62 -5.49 -26.32 -11.20
CA ASN A 62 -4.10 -26.68 -11.00
C ASN A 62 -3.29 -25.48 -10.48
N GLY A 63 -2.68 -25.61 -9.31
CA GLY A 63 -1.85 -24.54 -8.71
C GLY A 63 -0.50 -24.33 -9.38
N MET A 64 -0.05 -25.24 -10.25
CA MET A 64 1.26 -25.23 -10.92
C MET A 64 1.21 -24.69 -12.36
N SER A 65 0.04 -24.66 -13.00
CA SER A 65 -0.15 -24.12 -14.36
C SER A 65 -1.45 -23.35 -14.47
N SER A 66 -1.36 -22.11 -14.96
CA SER A 66 -2.53 -21.25 -15.09
C SER A 66 -3.40 -21.57 -16.32
N SER A 67 -2.88 -22.33 -17.27
CA SER A 67 -3.38 -22.45 -18.65
C SER A 67 -4.90 -22.66 -18.72
N ASP A 68 -5.41 -23.63 -17.98
CA ASP A 68 -6.82 -24.01 -18.00
C ASP A 68 -7.65 -23.20 -16.99
N ALA A 69 -6.99 -22.61 -16.00
CA ALA A 69 -7.64 -22.02 -14.84
C ALA A 69 -8.06 -20.55 -15.01
N LEU A 70 -7.54 -19.85 -16.02
CA LEU A 70 -7.79 -18.41 -16.23
C LEU A 70 -9.28 -18.06 -16.46
N SER A 71 -10.08 -19.02 -16.94
CA SER A 71 -11.52 -18.86 -17.18
C SER A 71 -12.39 -19.32 -16.01
N ALA A 72 -11.81 -19.77 -14.90
CA ALA A 72 -12.55 -20.42 -13.80
C ALA A 72 -13.38 -19.44 -12.94
N SER A 73 -12.97 -18.17 -12.85
CA SER A 73 -13.60 -17.19 -11.93
C SER A 73 -15.10 -16.98 -12.21
N PRO A 74 -15.56 -16.78 -13.46
CA PRO A 74 -17.00 -16.70 -13.75
C PRO A 74 -17.82 -17.91 -13.32
N LEU A 75 -17.26 -19.11 -13.47
CA LEU A 75 -17.93 -20.34 -13.03
C LEU A 75 -17.98 -20.42 -11.50
N ALA A 76 -16.87 -20.10 -10.82
CA ALA A 76 -16.82 -20.04 -9.37
C ALA A 76 -17.86 -19.06 -8.81
N ALA A 77 -17.99 -17.89 -9.44
CA ALA A 77 -18.97 -16.86 -9.08
C ALA A 77 -20.42 -17.35 -9.23
N LYS A 78 -20.75 -18.01 -10.36
CA LYS A 78 -22.08 -18.58 -10.62
C LYS A 78 -22.56 -19.50 -9.50
N TYR A 79 -21.64 -20.29 -8.93
CA TYR A 79 -21.97 -21.24 -7.87
C TYR A 79 -21.63 -20.73 -6.46
N ASN A 80 -21.21 -19.46 -6.32
CA ASN A 80 -20.70 -18.89 -5.06
C ASN A 80 -19.68 -19.85 -4.40
N ALA A 81 -18.74 -20.36 -5.18
CA ALA A 81 -17.81 -21.41 -4.80
C ALA A 81 -16.38 -20.86 -4.65
N PRO A 82 -15.59 -21.37 -3.69
CA PRO A 82 -14.16 -21.08 -3.66
C PRO A 82 -13.44 -21.78 -4.82
N ILE A 83 -12.35 -21.16 -5.29
CA ILE A 83 -11.36 -21.81 -6.16
C ILE A 83 -10.28 -22.40 -5.25
N ILE A 84 -10.20 -23.73 -5.19
CA ILE A 84 -9.20 -24.46 -4.42
C ILE A 84 -8.13 -24.97 -5.37
N LEU A 85 -6.87 -24.70 -5.03
CA LEU A 85 -5.74 -25.11 -5.84
C LEU A 85 -5.28 -26.51 -5.43
N VAL A 86 -5.04 -27.36 -6.42
CA VAL A 86 -4.50 -28.71 -6.22
C VAL A 86 -3.24 -28.93 -7.03
N ASN A 87 -2.42 -29.87 -6.56
CA ASN A 87 -1.37 -30.45 -7.39
C ASN A 87 -2.00 -31.43 -8.40
N SER A 88 -1.31 -31.74 -9.50
CA SER A 88 -1.86 -32.50 -10.62
C SER A 88 -2.08 -33.99 -10.34
N LYS A 89 -1.47 -34.57 -9.30
CA LYS A 89 -1.40 -36.03 -9.12
C LYS A 89 -2.34 -36.61 -8.09
N GLN A 90 -2.47 -35.98 -6.91
CA GLN A 90 -3.20 -36.52 -5.78
C GLN A 90 -3.89 -35.41 -5.00
N LEU A 91 -5.06 -35.73 -4.45
CA LEU A 91 -5.81 -34.84 -3.57
C LEU A 91 -5.19 -34.93 -2.18
N ASP A 92 -4.54 -33.86 -1.73
CA ASP A 92 -3.89 -33.85 -0.43
C ASP A 92 -4.90 -33.82 0.73
N THR A 93 -4.38 -34.07 1.93
CA THR A 93 -5.20 -34.14 3.14
C THR A 93 -5.83 -32.78 3.46
N MET A 94 -5.09 -31.68 3.31
CA MET A 94 -5.58 -30.33 3.59
C MET A 94 -6.77 -29.95 2.69
N THR A 95 -6.71 -30.29 1.41
CA THR A 95 -7.80 -30.08 0.46
C THR A 95 -9.00 -30.93 0.83
N THR A 96 -8.77 -32.20 1.18
CA THR A 96 -9.84 -33.11 1.63
C THR A 96 -10.56 -32.57 2.87
N GLU A 97 -9.81 -32.10 3.86
CA GLU A 97 -10.34 -31.49 5.08
C GLU A 97 -11.13 -30.22 4.78
N GLU A 98 -10.66 -29.38 3.87
CA GLU A 98 -11.35 -28.14 3.51
C GLU A 98 -12.67 -28.41 2.76
N LEU A 99 -12.69 -29.36 1.82
CA LEU A 99 -13.92 -29.78 1.14
C LEU A 99 -14.94 -30.32 2.14
N ASN A 100 -14.50 -31.09 3.13
CA ASN A 100 -15.35 -31.59 4.22
C ASN A 100 -15.85 -30.45 5.13
N ARG A 101 -14.98 -29.50 5.51
CA ARG A 101 -15.33 -28.33 6.34
C ARG A 101 -16.43 -27.50 5.67
N LEU A 102 -16.30 -27.28 4.36
CA LEU A 102 -17.28 -26.56 3.56
C LEU A 102 -18.59 -27.33 3.37
N GLY A 103 -18.55 -28.66 3.48
CA GLY A 103 -19.68 -29.54 3.18
C GLY A 103 -19.95 -29.65 1.68
N VAL A 104 -18.89 -29.67 0.86
CA VAL A 104 -18.99 -29.71 -0.61
C VAL A 104 -19.71 -30.97 -1.07
N LYS A 105 -20.70 -30.81 -1.94
CA LYS A 105 -21.44 -31.89 -2.58
C LYS A 105 -20.97 -32.13 -4.01
N LYS A 106 -20.51 -31.07 -4.68
CA LYS A 106 -20.06 -31.13 -6.07
C LYS A 106 -18.82 -30.29 -6.33
N VAL A 107 -17.87 -30.87 -7.05
CA VAL A 107 -16.63 -30.22 -7.48
C VAL A 107 -16.64 -30.02 -9.00
N PHE A 108 -16.25 -28.83 -9.44
CA PHE A 108 -15.96 -28.53 -10.84
C PHE A 108 -14.45 -28.59 -11.08
N ILE A 109 -13.98 -29.57 -11.83
CA ILE A 109 -12.55 -29.76 -12.14
C ILE A 109 -12.24 -29.03 -13.44
N ILE A 110 -11.31 -28.08 -13.40
CA ILE A 110 -10.92 -27.30 -14.58
C ILE A 110 -9.62 -27.85 -15.15
N GLY A 111 -9.70 -28.43 -16.35
CA GLY A 111 -8.59 -29.04 -17.06
C GLY A 111 -8.71 -30.55 -17.22
N GLY A 112 -8.02 -31.06 -18.24
CA GLY A 112 -8.00 -32.48 -18.59
C GLY A 112 -7.28 -33.35 -17.55
N THR A 113 -7.31 -34.66 -17.75
CA THR A 113 -6.67 -35.64 -16.83
C THR A 113 -5.15 -35.52 -16.77
N GLY A 114 -4.50 -34.93 -17.78
CA GLY A 114 -3.08 -34.60 -17.75
C GLY A 114 -2.74 -33.38 -16.87
N VAL A 115 -3.73 -32.56 -16.52
CA VAL A 115 -3.58 -31.33 -15.72
C VAL A 115 -4.03 -31.59 -14.28
N ILE A 116 -5.14 -32.28 -14.09
CA ILE A 116 -5.63 -32.77 -12.80
C ILE A 116 -6.02 -34.24 -13.00
N SER A 117 -5.28 -35.15 -12.39
CA SER A 117 -5.38 -36.60 -12.63
C SER A 117 -6.79 -37.16 -12.41
N LYS A 118 -7.03 -38.33 -13.01
CA LYS A 118 -8.25 -39.10 -12.73
C LYS A 118 -8.27 -39.59 -11.28
N ASP A 119 -7.12 -39.87 -10.69
CA ASP A 119 -7.00 -40.30 -9.28
C ASP A 119 -7.60 -39.27 -8.30
N ILE A 120 -7.45 -37.97 -8.58
CA ILE A 120 -8.09 -36.90 -7.79
C ILE A 120 -9.61 -37.00 -7.88
N GLU A 121 -10.15 -37.21 -9.08
CA GLU A 121 -11.58 -37.36 -9.32
C GLU A 121 -12.15 -38.61 -8.64
N ASP A 122 -11.44 -39.73 -8.74
CA ASP A 122 -11.83 -40.99 -8.08
C ASP A 122 -11.77 -40.85 -6.55
N LYS A 123 -10.79 -40.11 -6.03
CA LYS A 123 -10.73 -39.77 -4.61
C LYS A 123 -11.93 -38.94 -4.17
N LEU A 124 -12.36 -37.95 -4.96
CA LEU A 124 -13.56 -37.16 -4.68
C LEU A 124 -14.82 -38.03 -4.67
N HIS A 125 -14.97 -38.96 -5.62
CA HIS A 125 -16.09 -39.91 -5.64
C HIS A 125 -16.10 -40.81 -4.40
N SER A 126 -14.94 -41.25 -3.92
CA SER A 126 -14.83 -42.03 -2.68
C SER A 126 -15.27 -41.26 -1.42
N LEU A 127 -15.28 -39.93 -1.49
CA LEU A 127 -15.78 -39.02 -0.45
C LEU A 127 -17.27 -38.68 -0.65
N ASN A 128 -17.96 -39.33 -1.59
CA ASN A 128 -19.33 -39.02 -2.02
C ASN A 128 -19.51 -37.60 -2.58
N ILE A 129 -18.45 -37.01 -3.13
CA ILE A 129 -18.50 -35.71 -3.80
C ILE A 129 -18.66 -35.93 -5.30
N GLN A 130 -19.72 -35.36 -5.89
CA GLN A 130 -19.93 -35.41 -7.34
C GLN A 130 -18.90 -34.56 -8.07
N THR A 131 -18.57 -34.90 -9.31
CA THR A 131 -17.62 -34.10 -10.11
C THR A 131 -18.15 -33.86 -11.52
N ASP A 132 -18.02 -32.62 -11.98
CA ASP A 132 -18.02 -32.32 -13.41
C ASP A 132 -16.63 -31.83 -13.80
N ARG A 133 -16.10 -32.33 -14.92
CA ARG A 133 -14.80 -31.90 -15.45
C ARG A 133 -15.03 -31.06 -16.70
N TYR A 134 -14.48 -29.85 -16.71
CA TYR A 134 -14.51 -28.93 -17.84
C TYR A 134 -13.13 -28.81 -18.45
N TRP A 135 -13.01 -29.21 -19.72
CA TRP A 135 -11.72 -29.38 -20.37
C TRP A 135 -11.86 -29.44 -21.89
N GLY A 136 -10.75 -29.25 -22.59
CA GLY A 136 -10.62 -29.60 -24.00
C GLY A 136 -9.18 -29.87 -24.41
N HIS A 137 -8.91 -29.89 -25.72
CA HIS A 137 -7.59 -30.25 -26.23
C HIS A 137 -6.49 -29.30 -25.73
N ASP A 138 -6.82 -28.02 -25.61
CA ASP A 138 -5.96 -27.02 -25.01
C ASP A 138 -6.72 -26.01 -24.11
N ARG A 139 -6.01 -24.94 -23.72
CA ARG A 139 -6.54 -23.86 -22.88
C ARG A 139 -7.71 -23.11 -23.52
N PHE A 140 -7.73 -23.01 -24.86
CA PHE A 140 -8.77 -22.30 -25.60
C PHE A 140 -10.06 -23.12 -25.60
N ASP A 141 -9.96 -24.43 -25.85
CA ASP A 141 -11.11 -25.33 -25.73
C ASP A 141 -11.65 -25.38 -24.29
N THR A 142 -10.76 -25.46 -23.29
CA THR A 142 -11.15 -25.46 -21.88
C THR A 142 -11.89 -24.17 -21.51
N ALA A 143 -11.43 -23.01 -21.98
CA ALA A 143 -12.13 -21.75 -21.77
C ALA A 143 -13.54 -21.73 -22.39
N VAL A 144 -13.70 -22.30 -23.58
CA VAL A 144 -15.01 -22.46 -24.24
C VAL A 144 -15.92 -23.42 -23.47
N ASP A 145 -15.41 -24.55 -23.00
CA ASP A 145 -16.21 -25.52 -22.24
C ASP A 145 -16.69 -24.93 -20.91
N VAL A 146 -15.86 -24.14 -20.23
CA VAL A 146 -16.29 -23.36 -19.05
C VAL A 146 -17.34 -22.32 -19.41
N ALA A 147 -17.16 -21.57 -20.50
CA ALA A 147 -18.12 -20.55 -20.94
C ALA A 147 -19.51 -21.12 -21.26
N LYS A 148 -19.58 -22.35 -21.80
CA LYS A 148 -20.84 -23.06 -22.05
C LYS A 148 -21.64 -23.38 -20.78
N ARG A 149 -21.03 -23.28 -19.60
CA ARG A 149 -21.68 -23.56 -18.30
C ARG A 149 -22.16 -22.31 -17.59
N LEU A 150 -21.86 -21.13 -18.12
CA LEU A 150 -22.41 -19.88 -17.61
C LEU A 150 -23.87 -19.70 -18.06
N ASP A 151 -24.56 -18.75 -17.43
CA ASP A 151 -25.90 -18.35 -17.86
C ASP A 151 -25.83 -17.54 -19.17
N ASP A 152 -26.97 -17.09 -19.68
CA ASP A 152 -26.97 -16.23 -20.87
C ASP A 152 -26.18 -14.94 -20.64
N PHE A 153 -25.30 -14.62 -21.59
CA PHE A 153 -24.44 -13.44 -21.56
C PHE A 153 -24.54 -12.69 -22.90
N ASN A 154 -24.39 -11.38 -22.82
CA ASN A 154 -24.27 -10.46 -23.96
C ASN A 154 -22.94 -9.68 -23.96
N GLU A 155 -22.10 -9.91 -22.95
CA GLU A 155 -20.75 -9.38 -22.85
C GLU A 155 -19.77 -10.56 -22.89
N ILE A 156 -18.58 -10.36 -23.45
CA ILE A 156 -17.49 -11.34 -23.44
C ILE A 156 -16.16 -10.66 -23.14
N VAL A 157 -15.22 -11.41 -22.56
CA VAL A 157 -13.82 -11.01 -22.47
C VAL A 157 -12.96 -11.87 -23.38
N ILE A 158 -12.07 -11.22 -24.15
CA ILE A 158 -10.98 -11.85 -24.88
C ILE A 158 -9.64 -11.43 -24.27
N THR A 159 -8.80 -12.39 -23.93
CA THR A 159 -7.43 -12.13 -23.43
C THR A 159 -6.44 -13.16 -23.98
N SER A 160 -5.14 -12.89 -23.83
CA SER A 160 -4.12 -13.81 -24.31
C SER A 160 -4.15 -15.12 -23.52
N GLY A 161 -4.13 -16.25 -24.23
CA GLY A 161 -3.97 -17.55 -23.58
C GLY A 161 -2.58 -17.79 -23.00
N PHE A 162 -1.59 -16.96 -23.31
CA PHE A 162 -0.18 -17.18 -22.95
C PHE A 162 0.31 -16.31 -21.78
N GLY A 163 -0.52 -15.37 -21.31
CA GLY A 163 -0.27 -14.55 -20.13
C GLY A 163 -1.44 -14.63 -19.16
N PHE A 164 -1.17 -14.54 -17.85
CA PHE A 164 -2.23 -14.65 -16.84
C PHE A 164 -2.73 -13.30 -16.34
N ALA A 165 -1.88 -12.28 -16.31
CA ALA A 165 -2.19 -11.04 -15.57
C ALA A 165 -3.38 -10.27 -16.16
N ASP A 166 -3.55 -10.30 -17.48
CA ASP A 166 -4.69 -9.67 -18.16
C ASP A 166 -6.01 -10.38 -17.80
N ALA A 167 -6.03 -11.72 -17.83
CA ALA A 167 -7.18 -12.51 -17.41
C ALA A 167 -7.52 -12.32 -15.92
N LEU A 168 -6.51 -12.30 -15.05
CA LEU A 168 -6.70 -12.11 -13.62
C LEU A 168 -7.17 -10.69 -13.27
N SER A 169 -6.78 -9.68 -14.06
CA SER A 169 -7.19 -8.30 -13.85
C SER A 169 -8.70 -8.09 -13.95
N ILE A 170 -9.36 -8.86 -14.81
CA ILE A 170 -10.81 -8.77 -15.05
C ILE A 170 -11.58 -9.89 -14.34
N ALA A 171 -10.90 -10.93 -13.84
CA ALA A 171 -11.54 -12.12 -13.28
C ALA A 171 -12.62 -11.86 -12.22
N PRO A 172 -12.45 -10.93 -11.25
CA PRO A 172 -13.51 -10.65 -10.29
C PRO A 172 -14.74 -9.97 -10.91
N ILE A 173 -14.50 -9.01 -11.82
CA ILE A 173 -15.54 -8.25 -12.52
C ILE A 173 -16.32 -9.18 -13.45
N ALA A 174 -15.60 -9.99 -14.22
CA ALA A 174 -16.19 -10.99 -15.11
C ALA A 174 -17.06 -11.97 -14.33
N GLY A 175 -16.60 -12.43 -13.15
CA GLY A 175 -17.41 -13.29 -12.30
C GLY A 175 -18.65 -12.61 -11.73
N LYS A 176 -18.52 -11.37 -11.24
CA LYS A 176 -19.67 -10.61 -10.74
C LYS A 176 -20.75 -10.38 -11.80
N LYS A 177 -20.34 -10.12 -13.05
CA LYS A 177 -21.24 -9.81 -14.16
C LYS A 177 -21.64 -11.04 -15.00
N GLY A 178 -21.16 -12.24 -14.65
CA GLY A 178 -21.43 -13.47 -15.41
C GLY A 178 -20.79 -13.50 -16.82
N ILE A 179 -19.72 -12.74 -17.03
CA ILE A 179 -19.07 -12.58 -18.34
C ILE A 179 -18.07 -13.72 -18.55
N PRO A 180 -18.15 -14.51 -19.64
CA PRO A 180 -17.15 -15.51 -19.97
C PRO A 180 -15.80 -14.87 -20.30
N ILE A 181 -14.73 -15.48 -19.80
CA ILE A 181 -13.35 -15.17 -20.18
C ILE A 181 -12.90 -16.21 -21.21
N LEU A 182 -12.71 -15.77 -22.45
CA LEU A 182 -12.22 -16.58 -23.54
C LEU A 182 -10.78 -16.18 -23.88
N LEU A 183 -10.02 -17.16 -24.38
CA LEU A 183 -8.60 -17.01 -24.62
C LEU A 183 -8.29 -16.97 -26.12
N THR A 184 -7.26 -16.23 -26.51
CA THR A 184 -6.79 -16.16 -27.90
C THR A 184 -5.27 -16.26 -27.99
N SER A 185 -4.77 -16.68 -29.16
CA SER A 185 -3.39 -16.39 -29.54
C SER A 185 -3.27 -14.94 -30.00
N LYS A 186 -2.04 -14.41 -30.07
CA LYS A 186 -1.78 -13.01 -30.41
C LYS A 186 -2.47 -12.55 -31.69
N ASP A 187 -2.30 -13.33 -32.77
CA ASP A 187 -2.71 -12.93 -34.12
C ASP A 187 -3.81 -13.81 -34.74
N SER A 188 -4.27 -14.82 -34.01
CA SER A 188 -5.30 -15.74 -34.49
C SER A 188 -6.27 -16.11 -33.37
N LEU A 189 -7.57 -15.86 -33.60
CA LEU A 189 -8.64 -16.33 -32.73
C LEU A 189 -8.82 -17.83 -33.00
N PRO A 190 -8.65 -18.71 -32.00
CA PRO A 190 -8.79 -20.14 -32.21
C PRO A 190 -10.17 -20.48 -32.76
N LYS A 191 -10.23 -21.45 -33.69
CA LYS A 191 -11.49 -21.85 -34.35
C LYS A 191 -12.57 -22.24 -33.35
N VAL A 192 -12.21 -22.96 -32.29
CA VAL A 192 -13.16 -23.35 -31.22
C VAL A 192 -13.83 -22.15 -30.55
N VAL A 193 -13.10 -21.03 -30.40
CA VAL A 193 -13.64 -19.80 -29.81
C VAL A 193 -14.55 -19.10 -30.80
N MET A 194 -14.13 -18.98 -32.06
CA MET A 194 -14.95 -18.36 -33.11
C MET A 194 -16.27 -19.11 -33.33
N ASP A 195 -16.20 -20.44 -33.47
CA ASP A 195 -17.37 -21.30 -33.69
C ASP A 195 -18.37 -21.17 -32.53
N PHE A 196 -17.89 -21.20 -31.29
CA PHE A 196 -18.71 -21.02 -30.10
C PHE A 196 -19.43 -19.66 -30.09
N LEU A 197 -18.72 -18.58 -30.41
CA LEU A 197 -19.29 -17.23 -30.43
C LEU A 197 -20.30 -17.06 -31.58
N GLN A 198 -20.02 -17.63 -32.75
CA GLN A 198 -20.94 -17.63 -33.88
C GLN A 198 -22.21 -18.42 -33.58
N GLU A 199 -22.09 -19.60 -32.97
CA GLU A 199 -23.24 -20.40 -32.52
C GLU A 199 -24.07 -19.61 -31.50
N LYS A 200 -23.43 -19.06 -30.46
CA LYS A 200 -24.12 -18.31 -29.39
C LYS A 200 -24.85 -17.08 -29.89
N THR A 201 -24.36 -16.45 -30.96
CA THR A 201 -24.89 -15.19 -31.50
C THR A 201 -25.73 -15.36 -32.76
N ASN A 202 -25.99 -16.60 -33.20
CA ASN A 202 -26.58 -16.87 -34.51
C ASN A 202 -25.86 -16.12 -35.65
N ASN A 203 -24.52 -16.15 -35.63
CA ASN A 203 -23.61 -15.45 -36.54
C ASN A 203 -23.64 -13.92 -36.48
N ASN A 204 -24.26 -13.32 -35.46
CA ASN A 204 -24.29 -11.88 -35.27
C ASN A 204 -23.38 -11.44 -34.09
N LEU A 205 -22.07 -11.43 -34.30
CA LEU A 205 -21.10 -10.98 -33.29
C LEU A 205 -21.33 -9.52 -32.83
N GLY A 206 -22.05 -8.70 -33.61
CA GLY A 206 -22.43 -7.35 -33.21
C GLY A 206 -23.41 -7.28 -32.04
N SER A 207 -24.06 -8.41 -31.71
CA SER A 207 -24.91 -8.54 -30.52
C SER A 207 -24.12 -8.62 -29.20
N LEU A 208 -22.81 -8.92 -29.27
CA LEU A 208 -21.95 -9.01 -28.11
C LEU A 208 -21.17 -7.72 -27.90
N LYS A 209 -21.10 -7.24 -26.65
CA LYS A 209 -20.07 -6.30 -26.22
C LYS A 209 -18.81 -7.08 -25.88
N THR A 210 -17.71 -6.80 -26.58
CA THR A 210 -16.43 -7.48 -26.38
C THR A 210 -15.46 -6.58 -25.63
N TYR A 211 -14.86 -7.09 -24.56
CA TYR A 211 -13.73 -6.45 -23.90
C TYR A 211 -12.45 -7.22 -24.23
N ILE A 212 -11.48 -6.55 -24.86
CA ILE A 212 -10.13 -7.09 -25.00
C ILE A 212 -9.28 -6.59 -23.84
N ILE A 213 -8.75 -7.51 -23.04
CA ILE A 213 -7.85 -7.17 -21.94
C ILE A 213 -6.42 -7.52 -22.33
N GLY A 214 -5.57 -6.49 -22.41
CA GLY A 214 -4.19 -6.60 -22.86
C GLY A 214 -3.89 -5.74 -24.10
N GLY A 215 -2.63 -5.31 -24.23
CA GLY A 215 -2.19 -4.49 -25.35
C GLY A 215 -2.12 -5.24 -26.69
N SER A 216 -1.94 -4.49 -27.78
CA SER A 216 -1.82 -5.05 -29.14
C SER A 216 -0.63 -6.00 -29.32
N GLY A 217 0.36 -5.94 -28.42
CA GLY A 217 1.49 -6.85 -28.37
C GLY A 217 1.13 -8.29 -27.98
N VAL A 218 0.02 -8.51 -27.25
CA VAL A 218 -0.43 -9.84 -26.77
C VAL A 218 -1.78 -10.27 -27.35
N VAL A 219 -2.61 -9.33 -27.80
CA VAL A 219 -3.84 -9.57 -28.57
C VAL A 219 -3.91 -8.51 -29.66
N SER A 220 -3.62 -8.86 -30.91
CA SER A 220 -3.39 -7.85 -31.96
C SER A 220 -4.65 -7.15 -32.43
N ASN A 221 -4.46 -6.05 -33.17
CA ASN A 221 -5.57 -5.29 -33.75
C ASN A 221 -6.33 -6.11 -34.82
N THR A 222 -5.73 -7.19 -35.33
CA THR A 222 -6.41 -8.15 -36.23
C THR A 222 -7.50 -8.92 -35.50
N ILE A 223 -7.28 -9.29 -34.23
CA ILE A 223 -8.31 -9.90 -33.39
C ILE A 223 -9.41 -8.89 -33.09
N GLU A 224 -9.04 -7.68 -32.68
CA GLU A 224 -9.99 -6.60 -32.35
C GLU A 224 -10.96 -6.30 -33.49
N LYS A 225 -10.47 -6.25 -34.74
CA LYS A 225 -11.30 -6.01 -35.93
C LYS A 225 -12.33 -7.11 -36.21
N GLN A 226 -12.26 -8.28 -35.57
CA GLN A 226 -13.27 -9.34 -35.70
C GLN A 226 -14.54 -9.05 -34.88
N PHE A 227 -14.48 -8.10 -33.94
CA PHE A 227 -15.57 -7.79 -33.03
C PHE A 227 -16.13 -6.38 -33.30
N PRO A 228 -17.37 -6.24 -33.79
CA PRO A 228 -17.94 -4.93 -34.15
C PRO A 228 -18.12 -3.97 -32.96
N ASN A 229 -18.44 -4.49 -31.77
CA ASN A 229 -18.63 -3.72 -30.54
C ASN A 229 -17.52 -4.08 -29.53
N CYS A 230 -16.29 -3.67 -29.85
CA CYS A 230 -15.11 -3.98 -29.06
C CYS A 230 -14.60 -2.78 -28.25
N GLU A 231 -14.15 -3.03 -27.03
CA GLU A 231 -13.44 -2.07 -26.19
C GLU A 231 -12.17 -2.72 -25.65
N ARG A 232 -11.01 -2.09 -25.88
CA ARG A 232 -9.73 -2.57 -25.39
C ARG A 232 -9.33 -1.86 -24.10
N LEU A 233 -8.99 -2.63 -23.08
CA LEU A 233 -8.43 -2.15 -21.81
C LEU A 233 -6.99 -2.67 -21.69
N SER A 234 -6.03 -1.75 -21.69
CA SER A 234 -4.61 -2.11 -21.70
C SER A 234 -3.73 -0.98 -21.19
N GLY A 235 -2.53 -1.31 -20.73
CA GLY A 235 -1.45 -0.37 -20.46
C GLY A 235 -0.10 -0.88 -20.94
N GLN A 236 0.97 -0.18 -20.55
CA GLN A 236 2.35 -0.54 -20.94
C GLN A 236 2.81 -1.87 -20.32
N GLY A 237 2.22 -2.25 -19.18
CA GLY A 237 2.48 -3.52 -18.51
C GLY A 237 1.24 -4.02 -17.76
N ARG A 238 1.44 -5.11 -17.02
CA ARG A 238 0.36 -5.80 -16.30
C ARG A 238 -0.34 -4.93 -15.25
N TYR A 239 0.40 -4.03 -14.60
CA TYR A 239 -0.15 -3.16 -13.56
C TYR A 239 -0.98 -2.03 -14.16
N GLU A 240 -0.51 -1.42 -15.25
CA GLU A 240 -1.27 -0.41 -15.98
C GLU A 240 -2.52 -1.01 -16.64
N THR A 241 -2.43 -2.23 -17.20
CA THR A 241 -3.63 -2.95 -17.69
C THR A 241 -4.62 -3.24 -16.57
N ASN A 242 -4.14 -3.71 -15.41
CA ASN A 242 -4.97 -3.94 -14.23
C ASN A 242 -5.71 -2.66 -13.81
N ILE A 243 -5.00 -1.53 -13.74
CA ILE A 243 -5.57 -0.23 -13.38
C ILE A 243 -6.56 0.27 -14.45
N ALA A 244 -6.29 0.04 -15.74
CA ALA A 244 -7.24 0.37 -16.80
C ALA A 244 -8.58 -0.37 -16.63
N VAL A 245 -8.51 -1.65 -16.25
CA VAL A 245 -9.70 -2.46 -15.92
C VAL A 245 -10.42 -1.90 -14.70
N LEU A 246 -9.70 -1.69 -13.59
CA LEU A 246 -10.29 -1.20 -12.34
C LEU A 246 -10.94 0.19 -12.49
N ASN A 247 -10.35 1.08 -13.29
CA ASN A 247 -10.93 2.39 -13.58
C ASN A 247 -12.22 2.26 -14.40
N ARG A 248 -12.20 1.44 -15.46
CA ARG A 248 -13.34 1.27 -16.36
C ARG A 248 -14.57 0.69 -15.66
N PHE A 249 -14.34 -0.20 -14.69
CA PHE A 249 -15.40 -0.87 -13.92
C PHE A 249 -15.49 -0.32 -12.49
N SER A 250 -15.08 0.92 -12.26
CA SER A 250 -15.05 1.50 -10.91
C SER A 250 -16.43 1.56 -10.23
N GLU A 251 -17.51 1.72 -11.01
CA GLU A 251 -18.89 1.68 -10.50
C GLU A 251 -19.34 0.25 -10.12
N ASP A 252 -18.72 -0.78 -10.70
CA ASP A 252 -18.98 -2.18 -10.40
C ASP A 252 -18.14 -2.69 -9.22
N ILE A 253 -17.23 -1.89 -8.66
CA ILE A 253 -16.25 -2.30 -7.64
C ILE A 253 -16.53 -1.62 -6.30
N ASN A 254 -16.60 -2.43 -5.24
CA ASN A 254 -16.62 -1.95 -3.87
C ASN A 254 -15.19 -1.61 -3.39
N PHE A 255 -14.80 -0.34 -3.49
CA PHE A 255 -13.51 0.13 -3.00
C PHE A 255 -13.39 0.23 -1.48
N ASN A 256 -14.47 0.05 -0.71
CA ASN A 256 -14.35 0.01 0.75
C ASN A 256 -13.56 -1.22 1.22
N ASN A 257 -13.56 -2.29 0.42
CA ASN A 257 -12.87 -3.53 0.73
C ASN A 257 -12.04 -3.97 -0.47
N ILE A 258 -10.75 -3.65 -0.50
CA ILE A 258 -9.85 -3.94 -1.64
C ILE A 258 -9.04 -5.22 -1.41
N TYR A 259 -8.66 -5.85 -2.51
CA TYR A 259 -7.83 -7.06 -2.53
C TYR A 259 -6.57 -6.80 -3.34
N ILE A 260 -5.40 -7.00 -2.74
CA ILE A 260 -4.11 -6.81 -3.38
C ILE A 260 -3.43 -8.18 -3.46
N ALA A 261 -2.98 -8.55 -4.65
CA ALA A 261 -2.30 -9.83 -4.88
C ALA A 261 -1.03 -9.64 -5.72
N ASN A 262 -0.10 -10.58 -5.60
CA ASN A 262 1.07 -10.60 -6.44
C ASN A 262 0.66 -10.78 -7.93
N GLY A 263 1.13 -9.88 -8.78
CA GLY A 263 0.95 -9.91 -10.22
C GLY A 263 2.10 -10.58 -10.95
N GLN A 264 3.19 -10.98 -10.28
CA GLN A 264 4.33 -11.70 -10.88
C GLN A 264 4.16 -13.23 -10.91
N ASP A 265 3.25 -13.77 -10.09
CA ASP A 265 2.79 -15.16 -10.15
C ASP A 265 1.25 -15.18 -10.14
N PHE A 266 0.64 -16.28 -10.54
CA PHE A 266 -0.82 -16.38 -10.76
C PHE A 266 -1.67 -17.02 -9.64
N PRO A 267 -1.20 -17.97 -8.82
CA PRO A 267 -2.11 -18.84 -8.05
C PRO A 267 -2.90 -18.11 -6.96
N ASP A 268 -2.22 -17.22 -6.24
CA ASP A 268 -2.81 -16.43 -5.15
C ASP A 268 -3.86 -15.46 -5.70
N ALA A 269 -3.57 -14.79 -6.82
CA ALA A 269 -4.51 -13.91 -7.49
C ALA A 269 -5.69 -14.67 -8.14
N LEU A 270 -5.46 -15.88 -8.67
CA LEU A 270 -6.50 -16.73 -9.22
C LEU A 270 -7.51 -17.14 -8.13
N SER A 271 -7.04 -17.73 -7.04
CA SER A 271 -7.92 -18.13 -5.92
C SER A 271 -8.54 -16.91 -5.23
N GLY A 272 -7.76 -15.84 -5.05
CA GLY A 272 -8.21 -14.56 -4.48
C GLY A 272 -9.28 -13.86 -5.33
N SER A 273 -9.31 -14.10 -6.65
CA SER A 273 -10.31 -13.48 -7.53
C SER A 273 -11.75 -13.89 -7.18
N ALA A 274 -11.96 -15.14 -6.74
CA ALA A 274 -13.26 -15.61 -6.26
C ALA A 274 -13.67 -14.91 -4.96
N LEU A 275 -12.73 -14.66 -4.05
CA LEU A 275 -13.00 -13.94 -2.80
C LEU A 275 -13.28 -12.46 -3.06
N ALA A 276 -12.50 -11.81 -3.92
CA ALA A 276 -12.72 -10.43 -4.33
C ALA A 276 -14.11 -10.27 -4.98
N GLN A 277 -14.45 -11.15 -5.91
CA GLN A 277 -15.75 -11.19 -6.57
C GLN A 277 -16.91 -11.36 -5.57
N LYS A 278 -16.77 -12.31 -4.64
CA LYS A 278 -17.77 -12.57 -3.59
C LYS A 278 -18.09 -11.33 -2.76
N ASN A 279 -17.08 -10.46 -2.57
CA ASN A 279 -17.20 -9.19 -1.85
C ASN A 279 -17.49 -8.00 -2.77
N SER A 280 -17.89 -8.25 -4.02
CA SER A 280 -18.15 -7.22 -5.04
C SER A 280 -16.98 -6.27 -5.29
N SER A 281 -15.75 -6.75 -5.08
CA SER A 281 -14.52 -5.97 -5.23
C SER A 281 -13.70 -6.43 -6.43
N GLY A 282 -12.71 -5.63 -6.79
CA GLY A 282 -11.68 -5.96 -7.78
C GLY A 282 -10.45 -6.58 -7.13
N ILE A 283 -9.52 -7.06 -7.97
CA ILE A 283 -8.19 -7.48 -7.53
C ILE A 283 -7.15 -6.53 -8.11
N ILE A 284 -6.35 -5.94 -7.22
CA ILE A 284 -5.26 -5.03 -7.54
C ILE A 284 -3.99 -5.87 -7.64
N LEU A 285 -3.40 -5.91 -8.83
CA LEU A 285 -2.15 -6.62 -9.05
C LEU A 285 -0.96 -5.72 -8.68
N SER A 286 -0.02 -6.28 -7.93
CA SER A 286 1.19 -5.59 -7.50
C SER A 286 2.41 -6.52 -7.56
N ASN A 287 3.62 -5.99 -7.59
CA ASN A 287 4.86 -6.73 -7.39
C ASN A 287 5.24 -6.79 -5.90
N LYS A 288 6.32 -7.53 -5.60
CA LYS A 288 6.90 -7.63 -4.26
C LYS A 288 7.18 -6.27 -3.61
N ILE A 289 7.65 -5.30 -4.40
CA ILE A 289 7.80 -3.88 -4.04
C ILE A 289 6.78 -3.13 -4.89
N ILE A 290 5.80 -2.46 -4.30
CA ILE A 290 4.69 -1.87 -5.06
C ILE A 290 5.18 -0.90 -6.15
N SER A 291 4.63 -1.03 -7.36
CA SER A 291 4.91 -0.10 -8.45
C SER A 291 4.29 1.27 -8.18
N SER A 292 4.92 2.35 -8.64
CA SER A 292 4.39 3.71 -8.45
C SER A 292 3.01 3.90 -9.07
N THR A 293 2.71 3.21 -10.18
CA THR A 293 1.38 3.20 -10.81
C THR A 293 0.33 2.58 -9.87
N THR A 294 0.61 1.39 -9.32
CA THR A 294 -0.29 0.69 -8.38
C THR A 294 -0.47 1.50 -7.10
N GLU A 295 0.62 2.03 -6.56
CA GLU A 295 0.63 2.88 -5.36
C GLU A 295 -0.26 4.12 -5.57
N LYS A 296 -0.09 4.86 -6.66
CA LYS A 296 -0.95 6.03 -6.98
C LYS A 296 -2.41 5.64 -7.12
N PHE A 297 -2.70 4.50 -7.74
CA PHE A 297 -4.08 4.03 -7.88
C PHE A 297 -4.69 3.75 -6.51
N VAL A 298 -4.02 2.97 -5.65
CA VAL A 298 -4.51 2.68 -4.30
C VAL A 298 -4.71 3.96 -3.51
N LYS A 299 -3.73 4.90 -3.54
CA LYS A 299 -3.83 6.22 -2.90
C LYS A 299 -5.07 6.99 -3.34
N SER A 300 -5.36 7.01 -4.65
CA SER A 300 -6.54 7.72 -5.16
C SER A 300 -7.88 7.11 -4.73
N LYS A 301 -7.88 5.93 -4.08
CA LYS A 301 -9.06 5.27 -3.51
C LYS A 301 -9.07 5.27 -1.98
N LEU A 302 -8.02 5.75 -1.29
CA LEU A 302 -7.89 5.62 0.17
C LEU A 302 -8.98 6.32 0.99
N ASP A 303 -9.66 7.31 0.42
CA ASP A 303 -10.83 7.96 1.05
C ASP A 303 -12.05 7.05 1.12
N LEU A 304 -12.10 6.02 0.26
CA LEU A 304 -13.15 5.00 0.23
C LEU A 304 -12.76 3.76 1.02
N VAL A 305 -11.46 3.43 1.06
CA VAL A 305 -10.95 2.17 1.60
C VAL A 305 -11.09 2.11 3.12
N GLU A 306 -11.88 1.14 3.59
CA GLU A 306 -12.02 0.75 4.99
C GLU A 306 -11.15 -0.47 5.33
N LYS A 307 -10.96 -1.37 4.36
CA LYS A 307 -10.21 -2.62 4.54
C LYS A 307 -9.33 -2.95 3.32
N ILE A 308 -8.10 -3.37 3.60
CA ILE A 308 -7.12 -3.86 2.63
C ILE A 308 -6.83 -5.32 2.94
N ASN A 309 -7.14 -6.21 1.99
CA ASN A 309 -6.80 -7.64 2.08
C ASN A 309 -5.62 -7.93 1.18
N ILE A 310 -4.50 -8.30 1.78
CA ILE A 310 -3.32 -8.79 1.07
C ILE A 310 -3.49 -10.29 0.85
N ILE A 311 -3.37 -10.74 -0.39
CA ILE A 311 -3.48 -12.15 -0.78
C ILE A 311 -2.10 -12.69 -1.11
N GLY A 312 -1.70 -13.74 -0.38
CA GLY A 312 -0.37 -14.35 -0.49
C GLY A 312 0.59 -13.88 0.60
N GLY A 313 1.69 -14.61 0.75
CA GLY A 313 2.60 -14.40 1.88
C GLY A 313 3.66 -13.32 1.68
N LYS A 314 4.41 -13.02 2.76
CA LYS A 314 5.44 -11.95 2.74
C LYS A 314 6.55 -12.16 1.69
N GLY A 315 6.79 -13.41 1.30
CA GLY A 315 7.74 -13.75 0.24
C GLY A 315 7.38 -13.17 -1.14
N VAL A 316 6.08 -12.94 -1.39
CA VAL A 316 5.56 -12.44 -2.67
C VAL A 316 5.04 -11.01 -2.62
N PHE A 317 4.73 -10.48 -1.42
CA PHE A 317 4.33 -9.08 -1.21
C PHE A 317 4.68 -8.59 0.20
N LEU A 318 5.47 -7.52 0.33
CA LEU A 318 5.93 -6.97 1.62
C LEU A 318 4.86 -6.11 2.31
N ASP A 319 4.74 -6.22 3.64
CA ASP A 319 3.84 -5.39 4.46
C ASP A 319 4.22 -3.90 4.38
N SER A 320 5.52 -3.59 4.33
CA SER A 320 6.05 -2.23 4.24
C SER A 320 5.48 -1.43 3.05
N ASN A 321 5.03 -2.10 1.98
CA ASN A 321 4.37 -1.43 0.87
C ASN A 321 3.02 -0.84 1.28
N ILE A 322 2.26 -1.53 2.13
CA ILE A 322 0.97 -1.04 2.64
C ILE A 322 1.21 0.01 3.70
N ASP A 323 2.22 -0.18 4.55
CA ASP A 323 2.61 0.84 5.52
C ASP A 323 2.99 2.13 4.77
N ASP A 324 3.77 2.07 3.70
CA ASP A 324 4.08 3.23 2.85
C ASP A 324 2.82 3.87 2.23
N ILE A 325 1.88 3.07 1.70
CA ILE A 325 0.61 3.58 1.12
C ILE A 325 -0.27 4.23 2.19
N LEU A 326 -0.37 3.63 3.37
CA LEU A 326 -1.20 4.14 4.47
C LEU A 326 -0.54 5.34 5.16
N TYR A 327 0.78 5.32 5.31
CA TYR A 327 1.58 6.44 5.78
C TYR A 327 1.44 7.64 4.83
N THR A 328 1.40 7.39 3.52
CA THR A 328 1.18 8.44 2.52
C THR A 328 -0.28 8.83 2.30
N LYS A 329 -1.27 8.19 2.97
CA LYS A 329 -2.63 8.74 3.12
C LYS A 329 -2.61 10.15 3.73
N ASN A 330 -1.53 10.45 4.46
CA ASN A 330 -1.36 11.65 5.25
C ASN A 330 -0.30 12.62 4.68
N GLY A 331 0.45 12.22 3.64
CA GLY A 331 1.67 12.90 3.22
C GLY A 331 2.67 13.13 4.38
N GLY A 332 3.76 13.85 4.14
CA GLY A 332 4.75 14.15 5.16
C GLY A 332 6.18 13.91 4.70
N ASN A 333 7.09 13.64 5.62
CA ASN A 333 8.44 13.17 5.32
C ASN A 333 8.49 11.64 5.46
N SER A 334 9.39 10.99 4.71
CA SER A 334 9.70 9.57 4.88
C SER A 334 10.00 9.22 6.33
N GLU A 335 9.66 7.98 6.71
CA GLU A 335 9.76 7.49 8.07
C GLU A 335 11.14 7.77 8.67
N GLY A 336 11.15 8.28 9.90
CA GLY A 336 12.36 8.53 10.67
C GLY A 336 13.26 9.71 10.26
N ASN A 337 13.06 10.29 9.09
CA ASN A 337 13.93 11.35 8.56
C ASN A 337 13.76 12.69 9.26
N ILE A 338 12.54 12.99 9.71
CA ILE A 338 12.18 14.33 10.17
C ILE A 338 13.01 14.81 11.37
N ILE A 339 13.47 13.89 12.22
CA ILE A 339 14.32 14.19 13.39
C ILE A 339 15.77 14.54 13.02
N ASN A 340 16.22 14.18 11.81
CA ASN A 340 17.55 14.47 11.29
C ASN A 340 17.48 15.63 10.28
N LEU A 341 16.74 16.68 10.68
CA LEU A 341 16.40 17.87 9.89
C LEU A 341 15.56 17.60 8.63
N GLY A 342 15.03 16.39 8.44
CA GLY A 342 14.14 16.04 7.33
C GLY A 342 14.66 16.47 5.96
N LEU A 343 15.92 16.16 5.67
CA LEU A 343 16.63 16.67 4.49
C LEU A 343 16.20 15.99 3.19
N VAL A 344 15.52 14.85 3.29
CA VAL A 344 15.11 14.02 2.15
C VAL A 344 13.72 13.44 2.38
N VAL A 345 12.92 13.38 1.33
CA VAL A 345 11.63 12.68 1.30
C VAL A 345 11.43 12.01 -0.05
N LYS A 346 10.93 10.77 -0.02
CA LYS A 346 10.43 10.04 -1.20
C LYS A 346 8.92 10.21 -1.32
N ASP A 347 8.46 10.57 -2.51
CA ASP A 347 7.05 10.47 -2.90
C ASP A 347 6.94 9.79 -4.27
N GLY A 348 6.37 8.58 -4.29
CA GLY A 348 6.35 7.72 -5.47
C GLY A 348 7.76 7.46 -6.02
N ASP A 349 7.99 7.84 -7.28
CA ASP A 349 9.30 7.75 -7.95
C ASP A 349 10.20 8.96 -7.71
N TRP A 350 9.71 10.00 -7.04
CA TRP A 350 10.47 11.23 -6.82
C TRP A 350 11.17 11.22 -5.47
N ILE A 351 12.41 11.70 -5.47
CA ILE A 351 13.13 12.09 -4.27
C ILE A 351 13.26 13.60 -4.26
N TYR A 352 12.76 14.23 -3.21
CA TYR A 352 12.99 15.64 -2.92
C TYR A 352 14.05 15.72 -1.84
N HIS A 353 15.07 16.54 -2.06
CA HIS A 353 16.18 16.64 -1.13
C HIS A 353 16.77 18.04 -1.09
N LYS A 354 17.38 18.38 0.05
CA LYS A 354 18.20 19.57 0.19
C LYS A 354 19.47 19.45 -0.66
N ASN A 355 19.92 20.55 -1.23
CA ASN A 355 21.29 20.73 -1.74
C ASN A 355 22.08 21.53 -0.70
N THR A 356 23.20 21.00 -0.20
CA THR A 356 23.93 21.62 0.91
C THR A 356 24.75 22.85 0.50
N LYS A 357 24.97 23.07 -0.80
CA LYS A 357 25.72 24.24 -1.29
C LYS A 357 24.91 25.52 -1.21
N ASN A 358 23.63 25.46 -1.54
CA ASN A 358 22.74 26.63 -1.58
C ASN A 358 21.54 26.53 -0.63
N GLY A 359 21.27 25.35 -0.07
CA GLY A 359 20.17 25.10 0.84
C GLY A 359 18.85 24.72 0.18
N TYR A 360 18.78 24.74 -1.16
CA TYR A 360 17.52 24.64 -1.89
C TYR A 360 17.05 23.19 -2.02
N ILE A 361 15.76 23.03 -2.28
CA ILE A 361 15.11 21.77 -2.61
C ILE A 361 15.36 21.46 -4.09
N PHE A 362 15.84 20.25 -4.32
CA PHE A 362 15.96 19.65 -5.64
C PHE A 362 15.13 18.38 -5.68
N LYS A 363 14.67 18.01 -6.88
CA LYS A 363 13.97 16.76 -7.12
C LYS A 363 14.69 15.90 -8.16
N SER A 364 14.75 14.60 -7.93
CA SER A 364 15.30 13.60 -8.85
C SER A 364 14.37 12.40 -8.95
N LYS A 365 14.42 11.67 -10.05
CA LYS A 365 13.58 10.49 -10.27
C LYS A 365 14.36 9.21 -10.01
N GLY A 366 13.90 8.39 -9.07
CA GLY A 366 14.52 7.11 -8.71
C GLY A 366 16.02 7.23 -8.40
N ASP A 367 16.84 6.52 -9.17
CA ASP A 367 18.30 6.46 -8.99
C ASP A 367 19.06 7.48 -9.83
N GLU A 368 18.36 8.35 -10.56
CA GLU A 368 19.00 9.41 -11.31
C GLU A 368 19.85 10.28 -10.38
N ASN A 369 21.05 10.65 -10.84
CA ASN A 369 21.91 11.62 -10.14
C ASN A 369 21.83 13.00 -10.79
N VAL A 370 20.76 13.25 -11.53
CA VAL A 370 20.42 14.54 -12.11
C VAL A 370 19.19 15.03 -11.38
N SER A 371 19.27 16.25 -10.86
CA SER A 371 18.22 16.84 -10.06
C SER A 371 17.81 18.18 -10.65
N ALA A 372 16.53 18.52 -10.51
CA ALA A 372 15.96 19.80 -10.92
C ALA A 372 15.66 20.62 -9.67
N GLN A 373 16.11 21.88 -9.66
CA GLN A 373 15.81 22.81 -8.57
C GLN A 373 14.29 23.07 -8.50
N VAL A 374 13.74 23.12 -7.29
CA VAL A 374 12.32 23.35 -7.03
C VAL A 374 12.07 24.74 -6.44
N ASN A 375 12.92 25.20 -5.51
CA ASN A 375 12.79 26.51 -4.87
C ASN A 375 14.12 27.27 -4.87
N SER A 376 14.15 28.43 -4.22
CA SER A 376 15.30 29.34 -4.19
C SER A 376 15.59 29.87 -2.78
N ASP A 377 15.28 29.09 -1.75
CA ASP A 377 15.48 29.43 -0.35
C ASP A 377 15.90 28.21 0.45
N ASP A 378 16.75 28.43 1.45
CA ASP A 378 17.27 27.34 2.29
C ASP A 378 16.12 26.62 3.00
N SER A 379 16.15 25.29 3.02
CA SER A 379 15.01 24.43 3.35
C SER A 379 15.37 23.30 4.31
N TYR A 380 14.60 23.18 5.39
CA TYR A 380 14.69 22.11 6.39
C TYR A 380 13.31 21.46 6.57
N TYR A 381 13.29 20.25 7.14
CA TYR A 381 12.06 19.52 7.46
C TYR A 381 11.14 19.39 6.25
N ILE A 382 11.66 18.89 5.13
CA ILE A 382 10.95 18.78 3.86
C ILE A 382 9.84 17.73 4.00
N ASN A 383 8.60 18.08 3.72
CA ASN A 383 7.44 17.19 3.72
C ASN A 383 6.73 17.31 2.37
N VAL A 384 6.19 16.22 1.82
CA VAL A 384 5.41 16.21 0.58
C VAL A 384 4.00 15.70 0.87
N VAL A 385 2.99 16.50 0.52
CA VAL A 385 1.57 16.15 0.66
C VAL A 385 0.86 16.53 -0.64
N GLY A 386 0.43 15.52 -1.42
CA GLY A 386 -0.12 15.75 -2.75
C GLY A 386 0.86 16.50 -3.67
N ASP A 387 0.39 17.54 -4.34
CA ASP A 387 1.21 18.36 -5.24
C ASP A 387 2.02 19.46 -4.53
N TRP A 388 2.09 19.44 -3.19
CA TRP A 388 2.74 20.46 -2.37
C TRP A 388 3.91 19.91 -1.56
N ILE A 389 4.96 20.73 -1.49
CA ILE A 389 6.13 20.55 -0.62
C ILE A 389 6.04 21.57 0.51
N TYR A 390 6.20 21.12 1.74
CA TYR A 390 6.18 21.93 2.95
C TYR A 390 7.57 21.89 3.60
N TYR A 391 8.08 23.03 4.05
CA TYR A 391 9.42 23.12 4.62
C TYR A 391 9.59 24.36 5.51
N VAL A 392 10.61 24.35 6.37
CA VAL A 392 11.03 25.52 7.17
C VAL A 392 12.19 26.22 6.48
N SER A 393 12.09 27.54 6.32
CA SER A 393 13.19 28.36 5.82
C SER A 393 14.29 28.54 6.87
N ASN A 394 15.47 29.01 6.46
CA ASN A 394 16.54 29.36 7.42
C ASN A 394 16.15 30.47 8.43
N GLU A 395 15.11 31.25 8.15
CA GLU A 395 14.56 32.25 9.07
C GLU A 395 13.54 31.65 10.06
N GLY A 396 13.26 30.35 9.97
CA GLY A 396 12.30 29.64 10.82
C GLY A 396 10.85 29.73 10.35
N TYR A 397 10.57 30.21 9.13
CA TYR A 397 9.19 30.28 8.63
C TYR A 397 8.81 29.05 7.81
N ILE A 398 7.58 28.59 8.00
CA ILE A 398 6.96 27.51 7.25
C ILE A 398 6.48 28.05 5.90
N TYR A 399 6.90 27.38 4.84
CA TYR A 399 6.43 27.62 3.48
C TYR A 399 5.80 26.36 2.91
N LYS A 400 4.88 26.56 1.95
CA LYS A 400 4.53 25.55 0.97
C LYS A 400 4.90 26.01 -0.42
N ILE A 401 5.31 25.08 -1.28
CA ILE A 401 5.57 25.30 -2.69
C ILE A 401 5.02 24.14 -3.52
N THR A 402 4.50 24.39 -4.72
CA THR A 402 4.10 23.28 -5.61
C THR A 402 5.32 22.46 -6.02
N VAL A 403 5.12 21.17 -6.31
CA VAL A 403 6.19 20.25 -6.76
C VAL A 403 6.86 20.68 -8.07
N ASP A 404 6.25 21.59 -8.83
CA ASP A 404 6.82 22.21 -10.03
C ASP A 404 7.52 23.57 -9.76
N GLY A 405 7.52 24.04 -8.52
CA GLY A 405 8.23 25.22 -8.06
C GLY A 405 7.53 26.55 -8.36
N LYS A 406 6.30 26.55 -8.89
CA LYS A 406 5.65 27.78 -9.38
C LYS A 406 4.92 28.57 -8.31
N ASP A 407 4.20 27.90 -7.42
CA ASP A 407 3.34 28.57 -6.45
C ASP A 407 3.92 28.40 -5.06
N ARG A 408 4.41 29.49 -4.47
CA ARG A 408 5.03 29.50 -3.13
C ARG A 408 4.24 30.40 -2.18
N THR A 409 4.01 29.94 -0.95
CA THR A 409 3.23 30.67 0.06
C THR A 409 3.82 30.48 1.45
N LYS A 410 3.97 31.58 2.21
CA LYS A 410 4.33 31.56 3.65
C LYS A 410 3.09 31.23 4.48
N LEU A 411 3.19 30.32 5.45
CA LEU A 411 2.05 29.83 6.23
C LEU A 411 1.98 30.38 7.66
N ASN A 412 3.08 30.87 8.22
CA ASN A 412 3.15 31.35 9.60
C ASN A 412 3.87 32.71 9.71
N ASN A 413 3.70 33.36 10.87
CA ASN A 413 4.32 34.66 11.18
C ASN A 413 5.32 34.62 12.34
N THR A 414 5.48 33.47 12.99
CA THR A 414 6.40 33.27 14.12
C THR A 414 7.35 32.14 13.80
N PRO A 415 8.67 32.31 13.96
CA PRO A 415 9.65 31.26 13.71
C PRO A 415 9.35 29.95 14.45
N VAL A 416 9.64 28.83 13.79
CA VAL A 416 9.46 27.47 14.31
C VAL A 416 10.80 26.74 14.36
N GLU A 417 10.92 25.85 15.32
CA GLU A 417 12.11 25.01 15.55
C GLU A 417 12.01 23.68 14.78
N TYR A 418 10.79 23.22 14.56
CA TYR A 418 10.47 21.93 13.97
C TYR A 418 9.12 21.98 13.26
N MET A 419 8.97 21.21 12.18
CA MET A 419 7.67 20.92 11.59
C MET A 419 7.56 19.47 11.08
N LYS A 420 6.34 18.95 11.07
CA LYS A 420 5.94 17.73 10.37
C LYS A 420 4.55 17.89 9.80
N ALA A 421 4.36 17.57 8.52
CA ALA A 421 3.02 17.39 7.98
C ALA A 421 2.56 15.95 8.24
N GLU A 422 1.33 15.79 8.72
CA GLU A 422 0.71 14.51 9.02
C GLU A 422 -0.81 14.67 8.87
N GLY A 423 -1.37 13.99 7.87
CA GLY A 423 -2.79 14.04 7.57
C GLY A 423 -3.17 15.38 6.96
N ASN A 424 -4.23 15.98 7.49
CA ASN A 424 -4.69 17.30 7.05
C ASN A 424 -4.01 18.46 7.80
N TYR A 425 -2.98 18.17 8.59
CA TYR A 425 -2.37 19.14 9.48
C TYR A 425 -0.86 19.26 9.30
N ILE A 426 -0.36 20.45 9.58
CA ILE A 426 1.04 20.75 9.85
C ILE A 426 1.18 20.90 11.36
N TYR A 427 1.92 19.99 11.98
CA TYR A 427 2.33 20.08 13.38
C TYR A 427 3.68 20.78 13.45
N TYR A 428 3.81 21.74 14.35
CA TYR A 428 5.06 22.48 14.48
C TYR A 428 5.30 22.95 15.90
N VAL A 429 6.57 23.23 16.20
CA VAL A 429 7.02 23.66 17.52
C VAL A 429 7.57 25.08 17.45
N GLN A 430 7.08 25.95 18.32
CA GLN A 430 7.66 27.27 18.58
C GLN A 430 8.39 27.24 19.93
N GLY A 431 9.54 27.88 20.05
CA GLY A 431 10.32 27.91 21.29
C GLY A 431 11.52 28.84 21.22
N ASP A 432 12.32 28.87 22.28
CA ASP A 432 13.57 29.64 22.35
C ASP A 432 14.84 28.79 22.07
N GLY A 433 14.64 27.58 21.56
CA GLY A 433 15.71 26.62 21.26
C GLY A 433 16.30 25.90 22.48
N ILE A 434 15.89 26.24 23.72
CA ILE A 434 16.49 25.69 24.94
C ILE A 434 15.42 25.10 25.86
N LYS A 435 14.40 25.88 26.23
CA LYS A 435 13.25 25.50 27.09
C LYS A 435 12.00 26.23 26.57
N ASN A 436 10.81 25.96 27.09
CA ASN A 436 9.57 26.69 26.68
C ASN A 436 9.05 26.37 25.26
N TYR A 437 9.10 25.10 24.86
CA TYR A 437 8.47 24.66 23.62
C TYR A 437 6.94 24.67 23.70
N LYS A 438 6.31 25.16 22.64
CA LYS A 438 4.87 25.15 22.43
C LYS A 438 4.56 24.43 21.14
N ILE A 439 3.65 23.46 21.23
CA ILE A 439 3.22 22.66 20.10
C ILE A 439 1.93 23.28 19.55
N TYR A 440 1.89 23.43 18.24
CA TYR A 440 0.74 23.90 17.50
C TYR A 440 0.44 22.94 16.34
N ARG A 441 -0.79 23.03 15.83
CA ARG A 441 -1.13 22.54 14.50
C ARG A 441 -1.87 23.59 13.69
N MET A 442 -1.81 23.49 12.37
CA MET A 442 -2.65 24.25 11.44
C MET A 442 -3.04 23.37 10.27
N ASN A 443 -4.06 23.76 9.52
CA ASN A 443 -4.40 23.09 8.26
C ASN A 443 -3.25 23.20 7.24
N LEU A 444 -3.24 22.30 6.25
CA LEU A 444 -2.27 22.30 5.14
C LEU A 444 -2.25 23.58 4.28
N ASP A 445 -3.26 24.45 4.40
CA ASP A 445 -3.31 25.75 3.74
C ASP A 445 -2.85 26.91 4.64
N GLY A 446 -2.48 26.63 5.89
CA GLY A 446 -2.10 27.61 6.90
C GLY A 446 -3.27 28.17 7.71
N SER A 447 -4.51 27.75 7.43
CA SER A 447 -5.69 28.17 8.21
C SER A 447 -5.83 27.40 9.52
N ASN A 448 -6.70 27.89 10.42
CA ASN A 448 -7.09 27.22 11.66
C ASN A 448 -5.90 26.80 12.55
N GLU A 449 -5.00 27.74 12.81
CA GLU A 449 -3.94 27.54 13.79
C GLU A 449 -4.53 27.25 15.18
N GLU A 450 -4.09 26.16 15.78
CA GLU A 450 -4.54 25.66 17.07
C GLU A 450 -3.34 25.41 17.98
N PHE A 451 -3.39 25.96 19.19
CA PHE A 451 -2.48 25.61 20.27
C PHE A 451 -2.80 24.20 20.80
N ILE A 452 -1.80 23.31 20.79
CA ILE A 452 -1.93 21.95 21.30
C ILE A 452 -1.52 21.90 22.77
N ASP A 453 -0.26 22.20 23.08
CA ASP A 453 0.27 22.02 24.43
C ASP A 453 1.57 22.82 24.65
N ASN A 454 1.91 23.12 25.91
CA ASN A 454 3.13 23.81 26.33
C ASN A 454 4.03 22.88 27.17
N THR A 455 4.31 21.69 26.63
CA THR A 455 5.28 20.75 27.19
C THR A 455 6.67 21.08 26.66
N ASN A 456 7.71 20.78 27.42
CA ASN A 456 9.10 20.97 27.00
C ASN A 456 9.54 19.92 25.95
N ALA A 457 8.74 19.70 24.90
CA ALA A 457 8.93 18.64 23.94
C ALA A 457 10.08 18.91 22.97
N VAL A 458 11.03 17.98 22.95
CA VAL A 458 12.14 17.92 21.99
C VAL A 458 11.96 16.67 21.11
N SER A 459 12.44 16.73 19.87
CA SER A 459 12.43 15.60 18.92
C SER A 459 11.03 14.99 18.72
N ILE A 460 10.02 15.84 18.48
CA ILE A 460 8.64 15.37 18.35
C ILE A 460 8.49 14.44 17.13
N ASN A 461 7.80 13.34 17.33
CA ASN A 461 7.36 12.42 16.28
C ASN A 461 5.83 12.40 16.31
N VAL A 462 5.20 12.75 15.19
CA VAL A 462 3.74 12.73 15.05
C VAL A 462 3.35 11.51 14.24
N VAL A 463 2.44 10.68 14.77
CA VAL A 463 1.92 9.49 14.08
C VAL A 463 0.42 9.43 14.33
N GLY A 464 -0.38 9.70 13.28
CA GLY A 464 -1.82 9.90 13.43
C GLY A 464 -2.14 11.01 14.44
N ASP A 465 -2.98 10.69 15.43
CA ASP A 465 -3.37 11.62 16.51
C ASP A 465 -2.42 11.62 17.73
N TRP A 466 -1.30 10.89 17.67
CA TRP A 466 -0.37 10.78 18.78
C TRP A 466 0.91 11.56 18.53
N ILE A 467 1.36 12.27 19.57
CA ILE A 467 2.65 12.95 19.59
C ILE A 467 3.54 12.22 20.59
N TYR A 468 4.69 11.76 20.13
CA TYR A 468 5.77 11.17 20.94
C TYR A 468 6.92 12.15 21.02
N TYR A 469 7.51 12.34 22.19
CA TYR A 469 8.55 13.34 22.40
C TYR A 469 9.46 12.98 23.58
N SER A 470 10.66 13.55 23.59
CA SER A 470 11.49 13.61 24.80
C SER A 470 11.14 14.85 25.62
N ASP A 471 10.95 14.69 26.93
CA ASP A 471 10.74 15.81 27.86
C ASP A 471 12.05 16.56 28.13
N GLY A 472 12.36 17.52 27.26
CA GLY A 472 13.62 18.26 27.23
C GLY A 472 14.76 17.49 26.56
N ILE A 473 15.92 18.15 26.52
CA ILE A 473 17.15 17.58 25.97
C ILE A 473 17.58 16.40 26.85
N LEU A 474 17.65 15.21 26.25
CA LEU A 474 17.99 13.96 26.91
C LEU A 474 17.00 13.55 28.02
N GLY A 475 15.74 13.95 27.88
CA GLY A 475 14.66 13.57 28.79
C GLY A 475 14.16 12.14 28.60
N ASN A 476 13.06 11.82 29.29
CA ASN A 476 12.32 10.57 29.10
C ASN A 476 11.36 10.67 27.91
N ILE A 477 10.93 9.53 27.36
CA ILE A 477 9.91 9.49 26.31
C ILE A 477 8.53 9.62 26.93
N TYR A 478 7.73 10.54 26.40
CA TYR A 478 6.31 10.68 26.67
C TYR A 478 5.51 10.61 25.38
N LYS A 479 4.22 10.30 25.52
CA LYS A 479 3.23 10.49 24.46
C LYS A 479 1.96 11.14 25.00
N PHE A 480 1.20 11.80 24.13
CA PHE A 480 -0.17 12.20 24.40
C PHE A 480 -0.98 12.21 23.10
N ASN A 481 -2.30 12.12 23.23
CA ASN A 481 -3.21 12.23 22.10
C ASN A 481 -3.60 13.70 21.88
N VAL A 482 -3.56 14.19 20.65
CA VAL A 482 -3.85 15.60 20.33
C VAL A 482 -5.30 15.99 20.64
N ASN A 483 -6.21 15.02 20.67
CA ASN A 483 -7.62 15.21 20.99
C ASN A 483 -7.93 15.02 22.49
N ASP A 484 -7.02 14.41 23.25
CA ASP A 484 -7.10 14.25 24.71
C ASP A 484 -5.78 14.69 25.38
N LYS A 485 -5.63 16.01 25.50
CA LYS A 485 -4.38 16.70 25.87
C LYS A 485 -4.00 16.53 27.36
N ASN A 486 -4.91 16.01 28.19
CA ASN A 486 -4.71 15.92 29.64
C ASN A 486 -3.99 14.65 30.08
N ASP A 487 -3.90 13.63 29.22
CA ASP A 487 -3.28 12.34 29.55
C ASP A 487 -1.92 12.18 28.88
N LYS A 488 -0.88 12.73 29.53
CA LYS A 488 0.52 12.56 29.13
C LYS A 488 1.06 11.28 29.74
N ILE A 489 1.37 10.31 28.89
CA ILE A 489 1.82 8.98 29.29
C ILE A 489 3.33 8.90 29.14
N LYS A 490 4.03 8.63 30.25
CA LYS A 490 5.46 8.30 30.22
C LYS A 490 5.64 6.89 29.67
N ILE A 491 6.54 6.74 28.69
CA ILE A 491 6.81 5.46 28.00
C ILE A 491 8.02 4.74 28.58
N THR A 492 9.06 5.47 28.99
CA THR A 492 10.27 4.88 29.56
C THR A 492 10.89 5.79 30.62
N GLU A 493 11.61 5.21 31.58
CA GLU A 493 12.45 5.95 32.54
C GLU A 493 13.87 6.21 32.02
N ASP A 494 14.20 5.72 30.81
CA ASP A 494 15.49 6.01 30.18
C ASP A 494 15.61 7.50 29.83
N SER A 495 16.82 8.04 29.99
CA SER A 495 17.24 9.26 29.30
C SER A 495 17.53 8.90 27.84
N VAL A 496 16.92 9.62 26.90
CA VAL A 496 16.93 9.22 25.48
C VAL A 496 17.44 10.30 24.53
N GLY A 497 18.01 9.88 23.41
CA GLY A 497 18.28 10.72 22.24
C GLY A 497 17.77 10.09 20.95
N PHE A 498 17.56 10.91 19.92
CA PHE A 498 17.22 10.49 18.55
C PHE A 498 16.01 9.54 18.46
N ILE A 499 14.89 9.93 19.08
CA ILE A 499 13.65 9.13 19.08
C ILE A 499 13.09 9.00 17.67
N ASN A 500 12.75 7.78 17.26
CA ASN A 500 12.16 7.44 15.98
C ASN A 500 10.95 6.53 16.20
N VAL A 501 9.77 6.90 15.70
CA VAL A 501 8.56 6.07 15.83
C VAL A 501 8.27 5.39 14.50
N SER A 502 8.14 4.06 14.54
CA SER A 502 7.87 3.22 13.36
C SER A 502 6.92 2.08 13.73
N GLY A 503 5.76 2.05 13.09
CA GLY A 503 4.64 1.18 13.48
C GLY A 503 4.32 1.30 14.98
N ASP A 504 4.25 0.15 15.66
CA ASP A 504 3.99 0.07 17.10
C ASP A 504 5.25 0.24 17.97
N TRP A 505 6.39 0.62 17.38
CA TRP A 505 7.68 0.68 18.07
C TRP A 505 8.28 2.08 18.09
N ILE A 506 8.98 2.36 19.18
CA ILE A 506 9.81 3.54 19.36
C ILE A 506 11.26 3.09 19.48
N TYR A 507 12.12 3.58 18.60
CA TYR A 507 13.56 3.33 18.58
C TYR A 507 14.29 4.57 19.10
N TYR A 508 15.29 4.38 19.95
CA TYR A 508 15.99 5.49 20.57
C TYR A 508 17.39 5.09 21.02
N GLY A 509 18.28 6.09 21.10
CA GLY A 509 19.56 5.95 21.78
C GLY A 509 19.36 6.13 23.28
N ASN A 510 19.62 5.10 24.07
CA ASN A 510 19.50 5.11 25.50
C ASN A 510 20.76 5.70 26.13
N ILE A 511 20.70 6.98 26.50
CA ILE A 511 21.80 7.72 27.13
C ILE A 511 22.10 7.17 28.52
N SER A 512 21.10 6.68 29.25
CA SER A 512 21.29 6.02 30.54
C SER A 512 22.14 4.74 30.43
N ASP A 513 22.21 4.12 29.25
CA ASP A 513 23.04 2.94 28.95
C ASP A 513 24.09 3.24 27.87
N GLY A 514 24.73 4.41 27.96
CA GLY A 514 25.88 4.76 27.13
C GLY A 514 25.59 4.99 25.65
N GLY A 515 24.35 5.38 25.31
CA GLY A 515 23.92 5.67 23.94
C GLY A 515 23.50 4.44 23.14
N LYS A 516 23.37 3.26 23.75
CA LYS A 516 22.96 2.03 23.09
C LYS A 516 21.58 2.12 22.47
N ILE A 517 21.33 1.44 21.35
CA ILE A 517 20.01 1.48 20.71
C ILE A 517 19.05 0.52 21.42
N TYR A 518 17.92 1.06 21.82
CA TYR A 518 16.78 0.31 22.35
C TYR A 518 15.56 0.51 21.44
N LYS A 519 14.64 -0.45 21.53
CA LYS A 519 13.27 -0.31 21.07
C LYS A 519 12.30 -0.59 22.20
N ILE A 520 11.16 0.06 22.19
CA ILE A 520 10.06 -0.15 23.14
C ILE A 520 8.73 0.00 22.39
N LYS A 521 7.70 -0.75 22.77
CA LYS A 521 6.38 -0.54 22.17
C LYS A 521 5.84 0.83 22.52
N THR A 522 4.97 1.38 21.68
CA THR A 522 4.31 2.67 21.91
C THR A 522 3.43 2.68 23.16
N ASP A 523 3.09 1.53 23.73
CA ASP A 523 2.41 1.37 25.02
C ASP A 523 3.35 1.24 26.23
N GLY A 524 4.68 1.25 26.01
CA GLY A 524 5.70 1.09 27.04
C GLY A 524 6.10 -0.36 27.33
N SER A 525 5.49 -1.35 26.68
CA SER A 525 5.83 -2.76 26.85
C SER A 525 7.02 -3.19 25.97
N GLU A 526 7.50 -4.42 26.20
CA GLU A 526 8.51 -5.10 25.35
C GLU A 526 9.81 -4.30 25.08
N ARG A 527 10.21 -3.46 26.03
CA ARG A 527 11.48 -2.73 25.99
C ARG A 527 12.66 -3.70 25.80
N THR A 528 13.34 -3.59 24.66
CA THR A 528 14.39 -4.52 24.24
C THR A 528 15.59 -3.75 23.67
N LYS A 529 16.81 -4.19 24.00
CA LYS A 529 18.02 -3.63 23.39
C LYS A 529 18.20 -4.18 21.96
N VAL A 530 18.51 -3.32 21.00
CA VAL A 530 18.74 -3.70 19.59
C VAL A 530 20.23 -3.92 19.32
N THR A 531 21.11 -3.05 19.83
CA THR A 531 22.57 -3.18 19.67
C THR A 531 23.32 -2.56 20.85
N ASP A 532 24.54 -3.03 21.11
CA ASP A 532 25.45 -2.49 22.13
C ASP A 532 26.29 -1.30 21.64
N ASP A 533 26.14 -0.88 20.38
CA ASP A 533 26.81 0.32 19.87
C ASP A 533 26.25 1.60 20.47
N SER A 534 27.12 2.55 20.82
CA SER A 534 26.69 3.92 21.10
C SER A 534 26.27 4.59 19.79
N ALA A 535 24.98 4.91 19.66
CA ALA A 535 24.41 5.42 18.42
C ALA A 535 24.16 6.94 18.44
N GLY A 536 24.42 7.58 17.30
CA GLY A 536 24.01 8.95 17.00
C GLY A 536 23.19 9.01 15.71
N TYR A 537 22.34 10.03 15.56
CA TYR A 537 21.48 10.26 14.39
C TYR A 537 20.82 8.97 13.88
N ILE A 538 19.92 8.40 14.67
CA ILE A 538 19.23 7.16 14.31
C ILE A 538 18.17 7.45 13.24
N ASN A 539 17.92 6.48 12.38
CA ASN A 539 16.84 6.49 11.40
C ASN A 539 16.31 5.07 11.18
N VAL A 540 14.99 4.89 11.14
CA VAL A 540 14.36 3.59 10.93
C VAL A 540 13.71 3.56 9.56
N SER A 541 14.00 2.51 8.78
CA SER A 541 13.38 2.31 7.48
C SER A 541 13.29 0.82 7.16
N GLY A 542 12.04 0.34 7.01
CA GLY A 542 11.75 -1.08 6.87
C GLY A 542 12.27 -1.89 8.04
N ASP A 543 12.94 -3.01 7.77
CA ASP A 543 13.43 -3.92 8.81
C ASP A 543 14.76 -3.49 9.45
N TYR A 544 15.25 -2.26 9.20
CA TYR A 544 16.57 -1.82 9.64
C TYR A 544 16.55 -0.50 10.39
N VAL A 545 17.40 -0.44 11.41
CA VAL A 545 17.85 0.80 12.04
C VAL A 545 19.19 1.19 11.41
N TYR A 546 19.24 2.38 10.83
CA TYR A 546 20.45 3.04 10.34
C TYR A 546 20.91 4.03 11.40
N TYR A 547 22.21 4.10 11.64
CA TYR A 547 22.76 4.93 12.72
C TYR A 547 24.24 5.20 12.53
N LEU A 548 24.74 6.21 13.23
CA LEU A 548 26.18 6.42 13.40
C LEU A 548 26.67 5.64 14.59
N ASN A 549 27.69 4.82 14.41
CA ASN A 549 28.38 4.21 15.53
C ASN A 549 29.40 5.20 16.10
N ILE A 550 29.02 5.90 17.18
CA ILE A 550 29.86 6.89 17.85
C ILE A 550 31.14 6.23 18.39
N SER A 551 31.05 4.98 18.84
CA SER A 551 32.21 4.21 19.31
C SER A 551 33.19 3.83 18.21
N ASP A 552 32.78 3.93 16.95
CA ASP A 552 33.60 3.64 15.77
C ASP A 552 33.68 4.87 14.86
N ASN A 553 34.17 5.98 15.42
CA ASN A 553 34.43 7.24 14.72
C ASN A 553 33.21 7.81 13.95
N SER A 554 32.01 7.64 14.49
CA SER A 554 30.75 8.11 13.87
C SER A 554 30.54 7.59 12.44
N GLN A 555 31.05 6.39 12.15
CA GLN A 555 30.85 5.72 10.88
C GLN A 555 29.43 5.17 10.74
N LEU A 556 29.00 5.00 9.49
CA LEU A 556 27.63 4.61 9.17
C LEU A 556 27.41 3.10 9.28
N TYR A 557 26.42 2.71 10.07
CA TYR A 557 26.03 1.33 10.31
C TYR A 557 24.54 1.11 10.05
N LYS A 558 24.18 -0.16 9.88
CA LYS A 558 22.81 -0.63 10.00
C LYS A 558 22.73 -1.91 10.83
N VAL A 559 21.58 -2.14 11.45
CA VAL A 559 21.25 -3.37 12.17
C VAL A 559 19.78 -3.69 11.94
N LYS A 560 19.40 -4.96 11.85
CA LYS A 560 17.98 -5.31 11.79
C LYS A 560 17.29 -4.88 13.07
N ILE A 561 16.00 -4.59 13.00
CA ILE A 561 15.17 -4.20 14.16
C ILE A 561 15.09 -5.28 15.26
N ASP A 562 15.49 -6.52 14.97
CA ASP A 562 15.63 -7.62 15.93
C ASP A 562 17.05 -7.75 16.53
N GLY A 563 17.99 -6.88 16.13
CA GLY A 563 19.38 -6.86 16.56
C GLY A 563 20.32 -7.73 15.72
N SER A 564 19.80 -8.50 14.76
CA SER A 564 20.61 -9.33 13.86
C SER A 564 21.19 -8.53 12.69
N GLU A 565 22.06 -9.16 11.88
CA GLU A 565 22.60 -8.59 10.64
C GLU A 565 23.21 -7.19 10.77
N ARG A 566 23.80 -6.89 11.93
CA ARG A 566 24.59 -5.68 12.17
C ARG A 566 25.73 -5.59 11.14
N LYS A 567 25.79 -4.49 10.39
CA LYS A 567 26.75 -4.30 9.30
C LYS A 567 27.19 -2.83 9.19
N LYS A 568 28.49 -2.60 9.01
CA LYS A 568 29.06 -1.31 8.58
C LYS A 568 28.74 -1.08 7.10
N ILE A 569 28.28 0.12 6.75
CA ILE A 569 27.92 0.49 5.36
C ILE A 569 28.77 1.63 4.80
N GLY A 570 29.63 2.27 5.60
CA GLY A 570 30.63 3.22 5.14
C GLY A 570 31.77 3.40 6.15
N ASP A 571 32.97 3.72 5.66
CA ASP A 571 34.19 3.86 6.46
C ASP A 571 34.55 5.32 6.81
N GLU A 572 33.75 6.27 6.38
CA GLU A 572 33.93 7.68 6.74
C GLU A 572 32.97 8.08 7.87
N ALA A 573 33.38 9.10 8.62
CA ALA A 573 32.50 9.76 9.57
C ALA A 573 31.43 10.56 8.81
N VAL A 574 30.17 10.43 9.22
CA VAL A 574 29.04 11.12 8.58
C VAL A 574 28.12 11.78 9.61
N ALA A 575 27.16 12.59 9.16
CA ALA A 575 26.16 13.24 10.02
C ALA A 575 24.80 13.38 9.33
N LEU A 576 23.74 13.64 10.12
CA LEU A 576 22.38 13.96 9.65
C LEU A 576 21.80 12.94 8.66
N ILE A 577 21.81 11.66 9.03
CA ILE A 577 21.40 10.60 8.12
C ILE A 577 19.89 10.65 7.83
N ASN A 578 19.52 10.48 6.58
CA ASN A 578 18.14 10.36 6.12
C ASN A 578 18.04 9.15 5.18
N VAL A 579 17.00 8.34 5.28
CA VAL A 579 16.82 7.13 4.45
C VAL A 579 15.62 7.32 3.54
N ALA A 580 15.83 7.15 2.24
CA ALA A 580 14.77 7.28 1.23
C ALA A 580 15.15 6.53 -0.05
N GLY A 581 14.19 5.85 -0.68
CA GLY A 581 14.38 5.24 -2.01
C GLY A 581 15.52 4.21 -2.09
N GLY A 582 15.78 3.47 -1.01
CA GLY A 582 16.88 2.50 -0.96
C GLY A 582 18.28 3.12 -0.81
N TRP A 583 18.35 4.42 -0.51
CA TRP A 583 19.59 5.16 -0.24
C TRP A 583 19.60 5.68 1.19
N VAL A 584 20.79 5.74 1.78
CA VAL A 584 21.09 6.52 2.99
C VAL A 584 21.82 7.78 2.55
N TYR A 585 21.18 8.92 2.78
CA TYR A 585 21.70 10.27 2.55
C TYR A 585 22.35 10.78 3.82
N TYR A 586 23.45 11.52 3.70
CA TYR A 586 24.21 12.04 4.85
C TYR A 586 25.12 13.19 4.44
N LEU A 587 25.65 13.91 5.43
CA LEU A 587 26.77 14.83 5.27
C LEU A 587 28.08 14.11 5.58
N ASN A 588 29.09 14.25 4.71
CA ASN A 588 30.45 13.85 5.03
C ASN A 588 31.18 14.96 5.83
N TYR A 589 32.45 14.72 6.16
CA TYR A 589 33.30 15.68 6.88
C TYR A 589 33.48 17.03 6.15
N ASP A 590 33.45 17.01 4.81
CA ASP A 590 33.55 18.20 3.96
C ASP A 590 32.21 18.93 3.76
N ILE A 591 31.16 18.54 4.51
CA ILE A 591 29.80 19.10 4.46
C ILE A 591 29.14 18.88 3.07
N GLU A 592 29.63 17.89 2.33
CA GLU A 592 29.04 17.49 1.06
C GLU A 592 27.87 16.55 1.29
N PHE A 593 26.79 16.79 0.55
CA PHE A 593 25.63 15.91 0.57
C PHE A 593 25.90 14.65 -0.25
N CYS A 594 25.99 13.52 0.43
CA CYS A 594 26.32 12.24 -0.14
C CYS A 594 25.15 11.25 0.02
N ARG A 595 25.13 10.22 -0.81
CA ARG A 595 24.28 9.04 -0.58
C ARG A 595 25.04 7.74 -0.82
N VAL A 596 24.70 6.72 -0.03
CA VAL A 596 25.15 5.34 -0.20
C VAL A 596 23.95 4.41 -0.31
N ARG A 597 24.03 3.36 -1.12
CA ARG A 597 22.99 2.32 -1.14
C ARG A 597 22.87 1.69 0.24
N THR A 598 21.65 1.32 0.61
CA THR A 598 21.35 0.65 1.89
C THR A 598 22.07 -0.69 2.07
N ASP A 599 22.64 -1.28 1.00
CA ASP A 599 23.49 -2.47 1.06
C ASP A 599 25.01 -2.16 1.15
N GLY A 600 25.40 -0.89 0.98
CA GLY A 600 26.78 -0.39 0.99
C GLY A 600 27.50 -0.44 -0.37
N THR A 601 26.83 -0.84 -1.46
CA THR A 601 27.50 -1.17 -2.73
C THR A 601 27.92 0.04 -3.57
N THR A 602 27.13 1.11 -3.52
CA THR A 602 27.35 2.30 -4.36
C THR A 602 27.28 3.54 -3.51
N ARG A 603 28.29 4.41 -3.64
CA ARG A 603 28.38 5.71 -2.98
C ARG A 603 28.55 6.82 -4.03
N GLN A 604 27.87 7.94 -3.84
CA GLN A 604 28.02 9.10 -4.71
C GLN A 604 27.64 10.42 -4.03
N LEU A 605 28.19 11.52 -4.56
CA LEU A 605 27.71 12.86 -4.29
C LEU A 605 26.31 13.05 -4.89
N VAL A 606 25.44 13.71 -4.13
CA VAL A 606 24.13 14.16 -4.59
C VAL A 606 24.33 15.49 -5.32
N LYS A 607 23.97 15.52 -6.60
CA LYS A 607 24.16 16.71 -7.45
C LYS A 607 22.98 17.65 -7.43
#